data_AF-A0A5J4YFG9-F1
#
_entry.id   AF-A0A5J4YFG9-F1
#
_cell.length_a   1.000
_cell.length_b   1.000
_cell.length_c   1.000
_cell.angle_alpha   90.00
_cell.angle_beta   90.00
_cell.angle_gamma   90.00
#
_symmetry.space_group_name_H-M   'P 1'
#
loop_
_entity.id
_entity.type
_entity.pdbx_description
1 polymer ?
#
loop_
_entity_poly.entity_id
_entity_poly.type
_entity_poly.pdbx_seq_one_letter_code
_entity_poly.pdbx_strand_id
1 'polypeptide(L)'
;MHIKQRSFVLRDVKHGATVIAGGDVLVWGRLHGEVHAGGKTDRQATIAALEMSPQQLRIADVAAYGSRHMSSAGHPEVAVVDNNGLQIELLPFEGLKRGATPNVMSKSMPQRNEPASAAMFTGAYILVAGLALIVFPLLTFGLLFDPRLLPVGWIRVGGVLASLYGFYYLGTGYVDRQSHQASQGFYQATVWGRLFLFAAFSIIVWRREVERTLLIPAVINLLGALTMHLALLRQQRRTI
;
A
#
# COMPACT_ATOMS: atom_id res chain seq x y z
N MET A 1 -21.80 -5.41 -13.90
CA MET A 1 -20.41 -4.91 -13.80
C MET A 1 -19.47 -6.11 -13.67
N HIS A 2 -18.36 -6.16 -14.41
CA HIS A 2 -17.43 -7.30 -14.39
C HIS A 2 -16.03 -6.85 -13.92
N ILE A 3 -15.56 -7.38 -12.80
CA ILE A 3 -14.29 -7.01 -12.17
C ILE A 3 -13.42 -8.27 -12.02
N LYS A 4 -12.17 -8.23 -12.50
CA LYS A 4 -11.25 -9.38 -12.44
C LYS A 4 -10.77 -9.72 -11.01
N GLN A 5 -10.92 -8.81 -10.06
CA GLN A 5 -10.46 -8.93 -8.67
C GLN A 5 -11.65 -8.86 -7.70
N ARG A 6 -11.42 -8.43 -6.45
CA ARG A 6 -12.47 -8.15 -5.46
C ARG A 6 -13.31 -6.93 -5.87
N SER A 7 -14.58 -6.91 -5.48
CA SER A 7 -15.50 -5.79 -5.75
C SER A 7 -16.00 -5.17 -4.46
N PHE A 8 -15.98 -3.84 -4.38
CA PHE A 8 -16.60 -3.08 -3.30
C PHE A 8 -17.69 -2.17 -3.87
N VAL A 9 -18.92 -2.37 -3.41
CA VAL A 9 -20.10 -1.63 -3.88
C VAL A 9 -20.61 -0.75 -2.75
N LEU A 10 -20.53 0.56 -2.95
CA LEU A 10 -20.93 1.58 -1.95
C LEU A 10 -22.43 1.91 -1.93
N ARG A 11 -23.25 1.12 -2.63
CA ARG A 11 -24.69 1.38 -2.82
C ARG A 11 -25.46 0.07 -2.81
N ASP A 12 -26.77 0.17 -2.60
CA ASP A 12 -27.70 -0.96 -2.76
C ASP A 12 -27.61 -1.56 -4.17
N VAL A 13 -27.60 -2.90 -4.22
CA VAL A 13 -27.72 -3.67 -5.47
C VAL A 13 -29.18 -4.05 -5.60
N LYS A 14 -29.89 -3.41 -6.54
CA LYS A 14 -31.33 -3.63 -6.75
C LYS A 14 -31.59 -4.89 -7.58
N HIS A 15 -32.85 -5.35 -7.57
CA HIS A 15 -33.35 -6.37 -8.48
C HIS A 15 -32.97 -6.04 -9.94
N GLY A 16 -32.53 -7.04 -10.70
CA GLY A 16 -32.06 -6.87 -12.08
C GLY A 16 -30.66 -6.29 -12.23
N ALA A 17 -29.98 -5.92 -11.13
CA ALA A 17 -28.56 -5.57 -11.16
C ALA A 17 -27.69 -6.80 -10.88
N THR A 18 -26.61 -6.94 -11.65
CA THR A 18 -25.65 -8.05 -11.50
C THR A 18 -24.23 -7.54 -11.23
N VAL A 19 -23.63 -8.02 -10.15
CA VAL A 19 -22.23 -7.77 -9.77
C VAL A 19 -21.42 -9.04 -9.97
N ILE A 20 -20.35 -8.99 -10.76
CA ILE A 20 -19.47 -10.13 -11.02
C ILE A 20 -18.04 -9.76 -10.65
N ALA A 21 -17.43 -10.53 -9.77
CA ALA A 21 -16.07 -10.36 -9.28
C ALA A 21 -15.28 -11.67 -9.33
N GLY A 22 -14.00 -11.57 -9.68
CA GLY A 22 -13.07 -12.71 -9.65
C GLY A 22 -12.67 -13.14 -8.23
N GLY A 23 -12.85 -12.26 -7.24
CA GLY A 23 -12.63 -12.55 -5.81
C GLY A 23 -13.87 -12.24 -4.97
N ASP A 24 -13.66 -11.80 -3.73
CA ASP A 24 -14.72 -11.41 -2.79
C ASP A 24 -15.56 -10.21 -3.27
N VAL A 25 -16.81 -10.16 -2.82
CA VAL A 25 -17.72 -9.03 -3.04
C VAL A 25 -18.22 -8.50 -1.70
N LEU A 26 -18.04 -7.20 -1.46
CA LEU A 26 -18.62 -6.51 -0.32
C LEU A 26 -19.59 -5.44 -0.82
N VAL A 27 -20.85 -5.56 -0.43
CA VAL A 27 -21.93 -4.60 -0.67
C VAL A 27 -22.18 -3.83 0.61
N TRP A 28 -21.76 -2.57 0.62
CA TRP A 28 -22.03 -1.65 1.72
C TRP A 28 -23.44 -1.07 1.59
N GLY A 29 -24.44 -1.94 1.68
CA GLY A 29 -25.85 -1.62 1.45
C GLY A 29 -26.71 -2.88 1.38
N ARG A 30 -27.90 -2.74 0.80
CA ARG A 30 -28.87 -3.82 0.61
C ARG A 30 -28.58 -4.61 -0.66
N LEU A 31 -28.55 -5.93 -0.56
CA LEU A 31 -28.34 -6.83 -1.68
C LEU A 31 -29.64 -7.51 -2.11
N HIS A 32 -30.29 -6.97 -3.14
CA HIS A 32 -31.49 -7.55 -3.75
C HIS A 32 -31.27 -8.15 -5.14
N GLY A 33 -30.20 -7.76 -5.83
CA GLY A 33 -29.88 -8.27 -7.16
C GLY A 33 -29.11 -9.59 -7.13
N GLU A 34 -28.30 -9.78 -8.17
CA GLU A 34 -27.47 -10.96 -8.35
C GLU A 34 -26.00 -10.65 -8.09
N VAL A 35 -25.30 -11.56 -7.40
CA VAL A 35 -23.86 -11.45 -7.18
C VAL A 35 -23.15 -12.74 -7.51
N HIS A 36 -22.05 -12.62 -8.25
CA HIS A 36 -21.10 -13.70 -8.52
C HIS A 36 -19.71 -13.32 -8.00
N ALA A 37 -19.18 -14.08 -7.05
CA ALA A 37 -17.84 -13.96 -6.49
C ALA A 37 -16.96 -15.17 -6.86
N GLY A 38 -15.63 -15.01 -6.78
CA GLY A 38 -14.67 -16.12 -6.93
C GLY A 38 -14.47 -16.65 -8.35
N GLY A 39 -14.98 -15.95 -9.38
CA GLY A 39 -14.86 -16.41 -10.76
C GLY A 39 -15.46 -17.81 -10.98
N LYS A 40 -14.78 -18.70 -11.72
CA LYS A 40 -15.23 -20.09 -11.90
C LYS A 40 -14.58 -21.09 -10.92
N THR A 41 -13.59 -20.66 -10.13
CA THR A 41 -12.65 -21.58 -9.49
C THR A 41 -12.40 -21.31 -8.00
N ASP A 42 -12.65 -20.10 -7.51
CA ASP A 42 -12.34 -19.74 -6.12
C ASP A 42 -13.57 -19.91 -5.22
N ARG A 43 -13.77 -21.14 -4.74
CA ARG A 43 -14.84 -21.48 -3.78
C ARG A 43 -14.62 -20.89 -2.38
N GLN A 44 -13.45 -20.28 -2.12
CA GLN A 44 -13.15 -19.61 -0.85
C GLN A 44 -13.55 -18.13 -0.85
N ALA A 45 -14.01 -17.61 -2.00
CA ALA A 45 -14.52 -16.27 -2.08
C ALA A 45 -15.82 -16.10 -1.29
N THR A 46 -16.09 -14.87 -0.88
CA THR A 46 -17.20 -14.52 -0.01
C THR A 46 -18.02 -13.37 -0.58
N ILE A 47 -19.30 -13.32 -0.19
CA ILE A 47 -20.18 -12.21 -0.51
C ILE A 47 -20.73 -11.67 0.80
N ALA A 48 -20.40 -10.43 1.14
CA ALA A 48 -20.87 -9.78 2.36
C ALA A 48 -21.80 -8.61 2.01
N ALA A 49 -22.87 -8.44 2.78
CA ALA A 49 -23.81 -7.32 2.64
C ALA A 49 -24.30 -6.85 4.01
N LEU A 50 -24.73 -5.59 4.11
CA LEU A 50 -25.36 -5.07 5.34
C LEU A 50 -26.77 -5.62 5.53
N GLU A 51 -27.43 -5.98 4.43
CA GLU A 51 -28.71 -6.68 4.40
C GLU A 51 -28.71 -7.64 3.21
N MET A 52 -28.91 -8.92 3.47
CA MET A 52 -28.87 -9.98 2.47
C MET A 52 -30.31 -10.35 2.07
N SER A 53 -30.72 -10.05 0.84
CA SER A 53 -31.98 -10.54 0.27
C SER A 53 -31.87 -10.74 -1.26
N PRO A 54 -30.84 -11.48 -1.71
CA PRO A 54 -30.44 -11.54 -3.12
C PRO A 54 -31.43 -12.35 -3.96
N GLN A 55 -31.59 -11.97 -5.23
CA GLN A 55 -32.23 -12.85 -6.22
C GLN A 55 -31.39 -14.13 -6.42
N GLN A 56 -30.08 -13.96 -6.51
CA GLN A 56 -29.14 -15.05 -6.68
C GLN A 56 -27.76 -14.70 -6.12
N LEU A 57 -27.16 -15.64 -5.41
CA LEU A 57 -25.73 -15.64 -5.07
C LEU A 57 -25.03 -16.74 -5.85
N ARG A 58 -23.79 -16.47 -6.25
CA ARG A 58 -22.90 -17.47 -6.82
C ARG A 58 -21.50 -17.26 -6.29
N ILE A 59 -20.88 -18.33 -5.80
CA ILE A 59 -19.49 -18.36 -5.39
C ILE A 59 -18.83 -19.47 -6.20
N ALA A 60 -17.87 -19.13 -7.05
CA ALA A 60 -17.30 -20.02 -8.04
C ALA A 60 -18.39 -20.67 -8.92
N ASP A 61 -18.54 -21.98 -8.80
CA ASP A 61 -19.52 -22.82 -9.49
C ASP A 61 -20.76 -23.16 -8.65
N VAL A 62 -20.79 -22.76 -7.37
CA VAL A 62 -21.91 -23.00 -6.46
C VAL A 62 -22.87 -21.81 -6.52
N ALA A 63 -24.16 -22.07 -6.74
CA ALA A 63 -25.19 -21.04 -6.77
C ALA A 63 -26.26 -21.29 -5.71
N ALA A 64 -26.73 -20.22 -5.07
CA ALA A 64 -27.88 -20.21 -4.20
C ALA A 64 -28.88 -19.16 -4.69
N TYR A 65 -30.17 -19.50 -4.64
CA TYR A 65 -31.25 -18.60 -5.01
C TYR A 65 -31.92 -18.07 -3.75
N GLY A 66 -32.37 -16.82 -3.78
CA GLY A 66 -33.03 -16.19 -2.64
C GLY A 66 -34.20 -17.03 -2.15
N SER A 67 -34.08 -17.60 -0.95
CA SER A 67 -35.18 -18.27 -0.25
C SER A 67 -35.68 -17.39 0.90
N ARG A 68 -36.91 -17.60 1.36
CA ARG A 68 -37.54 -16.81 2.43
C ARG A 68 -36.79 -16.87 3.78
N HIS A 69 -35.86 -17.81 3.93
CA HIS A 69 -35.02 -18.00 5.11
C HIS A 69 -33.68 -17.24 5.07
N MET A 70 -33.39 -16.50 3.98
CA MET A 70 -32.16 -15.69 3.83
C MET A 70 -32.31 -14.24 4.30
N SER A 71 -33.45 -13.88 4.90
CA SER A 71 -33.76 -12.49 5.26
C SER A 71 -33.71 -12.28 6.77
N SER A 72 -32.52 -12.08 7.32
CA SER A 72 -32.37 -11.45 8.63
C SER A 72 -32.42 -9.93 8.44
N ALA A 73 -33.63 -9.36 8.45
CA ALA A 73 -33.81 -7.94 8.19
C ALA A 73 -32.93 -7.10 9.14
N GLY A 74 -32.00 -6.33 8.57
CA GLY A 74 -31.20 -5.35 9.29
C GLY A 74 -29.89 -5.85 9.94
N HIS A 75 -29.44 -7.08 9.69
CA HIS A 75 -28.17 -7.58 10.20
C HIS A 75 -27.16 -7.84 9.06
N PRO A 76 -25.89 -7.42 9.21
CA PRO A 76 -24.85 -7.78 8.26
C PRO A 76 -24.60 -9.29 8.25
N GLU A 77 -24.53 -9.85 7.05
CA GLU A 77 -24.35 -11.28 6.81
C GLU A 77 -23.24 -11.52 5.78
N VAL A 78 -22.63 -12.70 5.87
CA VAL A 78 -21.60 -13.16 4.94
C VAL A 78 -22.03 -14.51 4.37
N ALA A 79 -22.13 -14.57 3.05
CA ALA A 79 -22.33 -15.80 2.31
C ALA A 79 -20.97 -16.46 2.04
N VAL A 80 -20.85 -17.72 2.45
CA VAL A 80 -19.68 -18.58 2.25
C VAL A 80 -20.11 -19.91 1.65
N VAL A 81 -19.22 -20.61 0.97
CA VAL A 81 -19.46 -22.01 0.63
C VAL A 81 -19.29 -22.87 1.88
N ASP A 82 -20.24 -23.78 2.12
CA ASP A 82 -20.22 -24.69 3.27
C ASP A 82 -18.98 -25.63 3.23
N ASN A 83 -18.70 -26.29 4.35
CA ASN A 83 -17.54 -27.19 4.45
C ASN A 83 -17.58 -28.34 3.44
N ASN A 84 -18.77 -28.73 2.98
CA ASN A 84 -18.95 -29.79 1.99
C ASN A 84 -18.75 -29.30 0.55
N GLY A 85 -18.68 -27.99 0.33
CA GLY A 85 -18.47 -27.41 -1.01
C GLY A 85 -19.70 -27.46 -1.91
N LEU A 86 -20.89 -27.69 -1.34
CA LEU A 86 -22.11 -28.02 -2.08
C LEU A 86 -23.16 -26.92 -2.01
N GLN A 87 -23.15 -26.11 -0.94
CA GLN A 87 -24.17 -25.11 -0.70
C GLN A 87 -23.56 -23.81 -0.19
N ILE A 88 -24.30 -22.71 -0.35
CA ILE A 88 -23.92 -21.42 0.23
C ILE A 88 -24.63 -21.27 1.56
N GLU A 89 -23.86 -21.07 2.62
CA GLU A 89 -24.32 -20.80 3.97
C GLU A 89 -24.24 -19.30 4.26
N LEU A 90 -25.28 -18.74 4.90
CA LEU A 90 -25.28 -17.37 5.40
C LEU A 90 -24.90 -17.37 6.88
N LEU A 91 -23.84 -16.62 7.19
CA LEU A 91 -23.35 -16.46 8.55
C LEU A 91 -23.59 -15.02 9.02
N PRO A 92 -24.12 -14.81 10.25
CA PRO A 92 -24.15 -13.49 10.87
C PRO A 92 -22.72 -12.96 11.02
N PHE A 93 -22.53 -11.65 10.80
CA PHE A 93 -21.21 -11.04 10.92
C PHE A 93 -20.61 -11.18 12.33
N GLU A 94 -21.45 -11.16 13.36
CA GLU A 94 -21.05 -11.33 14.78
C GLU A 94 -20.63 -12.77 15.13
N GLY A 95 -21.14 -13.76 14.39
CA GLY A 95 -20.88 -15.19 14.59
C GLY A 95 -19.54 -15.67 14.00
N LEU A 96 -18.84 -14.81 13.26
CA LEU A 96 -17.50 -15.08 12.76
C LEU A 96 -16.51 -15.10 13.93
N LYS A 97 -16.35 -16.28 14.57
CA LYS A 97 -15.28 -16.50 15.55
C LYS A 97 -13.96 -16.07 14.92
N ARG A 98 -13.19 -15.23 15.62
CA ARG A 98 -11.85 -14.70 15.23
C ARG A 98 -10.79 -15.76 14.83
N GLY A 99 -11.12 -17.04 14.78
CA GLY A 99 -10.28 -18.13 14.30
C GLY A 99 -11.00 -19.27 13.55
N ALA A 100 -12.30 -19.14 13.25
CA ALA A 100 -13.04 -20.06 12.38
C ALA A 100 -13.46 -19.39 11.06
N THR A 101 -12.78 -18.30 10.71
CA THR A 101 -12.83 -17.78 9.36
C THR A 101 -12.25 -18.87 8.43
N PRO A 102 -12.93 -19.27 7.34
CA PRO A 102 -12.21 -19.59 6.12
C PRO A 102 -11.27 -18.43 5.81
N ASN A 103 -10.48 -18.45 4.76
CA ASN A 103 -9.49 -17.39 4.49
C ASN A 103 -10.11 -16.01 4.05
N VAL A 104 -11.22 -15.61 4.68
CA VAL A 104 -12.26 -14.61 4.36
C VAL A 104 -11.76 -13.17 4.46
N MET A 105 -10.66 -12.92 5.16
CA MET A 105 -10.03 -11.59 5.18
C MET A 105 -8.52 -11.61 5.36
N SER A 106 -7.93 -12.78 5.67
CA SER A 106 -6.51 -12.94 5.99
C SER A 106 -5.60 -13.29 4.82
N LYS A 107 -6.12 -13.47 3.59
CA LYS A 107 -5.28 -13.31 2.41
C LYS A 107 -4.98 -11.81 2.27
N SER A 108 -4.04 -11.34 3.10
CA SER A 108 -3.16 -10.23 2.76
C SER A 108 -2.78 -10.44 1.31
N MET A 109 -3.11 -9.48 0.46
CA MET A 109 -2.65 -9.47 -0.93
C MET A 109 -1.14 -9.76 -0.91
N PRO A 110 -0.63 -10.91 -1.40
CA PRO A 110 0.64 -10.89 -2.08
C PRO A 110 0.26 -10.55 -3.51
N GLN A 111 -0.28 -9.34 -3.73
CA GLN A 111 -0.24 -8.78 -5.06
C GLN A 111 1.26 -8.57 -5.25
N ARG A 112 1.89 -9.52 -5.94
CA ARG A 112 3.29 -9.41 -6.34
C ARG A 112 3.27 -8.23 -7.29
N ASN A 113 3.44 -7.05 -6.72
CA ASN A 113 3.37 -5.78 -7.41
C ASN A 113 4.61 -5.75 -8.30
N GLU A 114 4.52 -6.32 -9.50
CA GLU A 114 5.54 -6.16 -10.54
C GLU A 114 5.96 -4.69 -10.70
N PRO A 115 5.04 -3.69 -10.61
CA PRO A 115 5.42 -2.28 -10.56
C PRO A 115 6.32 -1.91 -9.37
N ALA A 116 6.10 -2.48 -8.18
CA ALA A 116 6.92 -2.22 -7.01
C ALA A 116 8.33 -2.82 -7.17
N SER A 117 8.45 -3.99 -7.81
CA SER A 117 9.75 -4.60 -8.12
C SER A 117 10.54 -3.77 -9.13
N ALA A 118 9.88 -3.21 -10.15
CA ALA A 118 10.51 -2.30 -11.10
C ALA A 118 10.93 -0.98 -10.41
N ALA A 119 10.08 -0.42 -9.55
CA ALA A 119 10.39 0.80 -8.79
C ALA A 119 11.59 0.62 -7.83
N MET A 120 11.77 -0.59 -7.27
CA MET A 120 12.94 -0.91 -6.44
C MET A 120 14.23 -0.96 -7.26
N PHE A 121 14.20 -1.54 -8.47
CA PHE A 121 15.35 -1.50 -9.37
C PHE A 121 15.71 -0.05 -9.71
N THR A 122 14.68 0.77 -10.00
CA THR A 122 14.84 2.21 -10.23
C THR A 122 15.50 2.91 -9.06
N GLY A 123 14.99 2.69 -7.84
CA GLY A 123 15.58 3.27 -6.64
C GLY A 123 17.03 2.84 -6.41
N ALA A 124 17.34 1.56 -6.65
CA ALA A 124 18.68 1.01 -6.43
C ALA A 124 19.72 1.66 -7.35
N TYR A 125 19.48 1.74 -8.66
CA TYR A 125 20.47 2.33 -9.55
C TYR A 125 20.63 3.84 -9.31
N ILE A 126 19.54 4.56 -8.99
CA ILE A 126 19.61 5.99 -8.65
C ILE A 126 20.43 6.20 -7.39
N LEU A 127 20.23 5.36 -6.36
CA LEU A 127 21.01 5.43 -5.13
C LEU A 127 22.50 5.19 -5.38
N VAL A 128 22.84 4.15 -6.15
CA VAL A 128 24.24 3.85 -6.49
C VAL A 128 24.87 5.00 -7.26
N ALA A 129 24.19 5.53 -8.29
CA ALA A 129 24.67 6.67 -9.05
C ALA A 129 24.83 7.94 -8.18
N GLY A 130 23.87 8.20 -7.29
CA GLY A 130 23.94 9.31 -6.34
C GLY A 130 25.13 9.20 -5.39
N LEU A 131 25.35 8.02 -4.80
CA LEU A 131 26.49 7.76 -3.93
C LEU A 131 27.82 7.86 -4.70
N ALA A 132 27.87 7.40 -5.95
CA ALA A 132 29.03 7.55 -6.81
C ALA A 132 29.34 9.02 -7.13
N LEU A 133 28.32 9.86 -7.37
CA LEU A 133 28.49 11.31 -7.51
C LEU A 133 28.98 11.98 -6.22
N ILE A 134 28.60 11.46 -5.05
CA ILE A 134 29.13 11.95 -3.78
C ILE A 134 30.58 11.53 -3.59
N VAL A 135 30.95 10.26 -3.81
CA VAL A 135 32.31 9.78 -3.51
C VAL A 135 33.31 10.18 -4.60
N PHE A 136 32.93 9.98 -5.87
CA PHE A 136 33.75 10.17 -7.06
C PHE A 136 33.08 11.14 -8.06
N PRO A 137 32.88 12.42 -7.70
CA PRO A 137 32.10 13.38 -8.50
C PRO A 137 32.65 13.58 -9.91
N LEU A 138 33.96 13.76 -10.06
CA LEU A 138 34.59 14.02 -11.36
C LEU A 138 34.52 12.82 -12.29
N LEU A 139 34.78 11.62 -11.76
CA LEU A 139 34.72 10.39 -12.55
C LEU A 139 33.28 10.11 -12.98
N THR A 140 32.34 10.17 -12.06
CA THR A 140 30.94 9.81 -12.32
C THR A 140 30.24 10.82 -13.21
N PHE A 141 30.37 12.12 -12.93
CA PHE A 141 29.79 13.18 -13.75
C PHE A 141 30.47 13.25 -15.14
N GLY A 142 31.79 13.02 -15.17
CA GLY A 142 32.61 13.00 -16.38
C GLY A 142 32.25 11.92 -17.40
N LEU A 143 31.48 10.90 -17.02
CA LEU A 143 30.99 9.89 -17.95
C LEU A 143 29.96 10.44 -18.96
N LEU A 144 29.23 11.49 -18.55
CA LEU A 144 28.10 12.02 -19.33
C LEU A 144 28.28 13.50 -19.69
N PHE A 145 29.03 14.26 -18.89
CA PHE A 145 29.14 15.71 -19.01
C PHE A 145 30.59 16.18 -18.82
N ASP A 146 30.94 17.37 -19.33
CA ASP A 146 32.24 17.97 -19.03
C ASP A 146 32.27 18.48 -17.57
N PRO A 147 33.13 17.92 -16.69
CA PRO A 147 33.19 18.30 -15.28
C PRO A 147 33.68 19.74 -15.05
N ARG A 148 34.18 20.44 -16.08
CA ARG A 148 34.58 21.84 -15.98
C ARG A 148 33.39 22.80 -15.96
N LEU A 149 32.21 22.33 -16.37
CA LEU A 149 30.99 23.15 -16.45
C LEU A 149 30.34 23.43 -15.09
N LEU A 150 30.60 22.58 -14.09
CA LEU A 150 29.99 22.71 -12.76
C LEU A 150 31.04 22.54 -11.65
N PRO A 151 31.01 23.38 -10.59
CA PRO A 151 31.87 23.18 -9.43
C PRO A 151 31.61 21.81 -8.76
N VAL A 152 32.69 21.17 -8.30
CA VAL A 152 32.65 19.82 -7.70
C VAL A 152 31.66 19.73 -6.53
N GLY A 153 31.55 20.79 -5.71
CA GLY A 153 30.60 20.83 -4.60
C GLY A 153 29.15 20.70 -5.06
N TRP A 154 28.77 21.38 -6.15
CA TRP A 154 27.42 21.31 -6.70
C TRP A 154 27.11 19.96 -7.36
N ILE A 155 28.12 19.27 -7.92
CA ILE A 155 27.99 17.88 -8.38
C ILE A 155 27.66 16.96 -7.19
N ARG A 156 28.36 17.11 -6.06
CA ARG A 156 28.10 16.33 -4.83
C ARG A 156 26.72 16.62 -4.26
N VAL A 157 26.27 17.88 -4.26
CA VAL A 157 24.89 18.24 -3.87
C VAL A 157 23.88 17.51 -4.74
N GLY A 158 24.08 17.47 -6.07
CA GLY A 158 23.26 16.66 -6.97
C GLY A 158 23.26 15.17 -6.60
N GLY A 159 24.43 14.62 -6.27
CA GLY A 159 24.57 13.25 -5.78
C GLY A 159 23.82 12.97 -4.47
N VAL A 160 23.82 13.92 -3.53
CA VAL A 160 23.02 13.85 -2.28
C VAL A 160 21.53 13.78 -2.59
N LEU A 161 21.03 14.64 -3.47
CA LEU A 161 19.62 14.63 -3.86
C LEU A 161 19.24 13.33 -4.58
N ALA A 162 20.06 12.87 -5.52
CA ALA A 162 19.86 11.59 -6.19
C ALA A 162 19.84 10.42 -5.19
N SER A 163 20.78 10.38 -4.25
CA SER A 163 20.83 9.35 -3.20
C SER A 163 19.56 9.35 -2.34
N LEU A 164 19.07 10.54 -1.97
CA LEU A 164 17.83 10.68 -1.23
C LEU A 164 16.63 10.12 -2.02
N TYR A 165 16.50 10.48 -3.30
CA TYR A 165 15.44 9.94 -4.17
C TYR A 165 15.53 8.41 -4.27
N GLY A 166 16.73 7.86 -4.49
CA GLY A 166 16.95 6.41 -4.55
C GLY A 166 16.54 5.71 -3.24
N PHE A 167 16.91 6.29 -2.10
CA PHE A 167 16.49 5.80 -0.78
C PHE A 167 14.97 5.81 -0.59
N TYR A 168 14.28 6.87 -1.01
CA TYR A 168 12.81 6.93 -0.93
C TYR A 168 12.13 5.86 -1.81
N TYR A 169 12.64 5.61 -3.01
CA TYR A 169 12.11 4.57 -3.90
C TYR A 169 12.32 3.15 -3.33
N LEU A 170 13.45 2.91 -2.66
CA LEU A 170 13.67 1.64 -1.97
C LEU A 170 12.79 1.51 -0.72
N GLY A 171 12.62 2.60 0.03
CA GLY A 171 11.79 2.65 1.23
C GLY A 171 10.32 2.34 0.93
N THR A 172 9.75 2.89 -0.14
CA THR A 172 8.36 2.58 -0.54
C THR A 172 8.19 1.13 -0.94
N GLY A 173 9.13 0.56 -1.70
CA GLY A 173 9.11 -0.85 -2.08
C GLY A 173 9.28 -1.83 -0.91
N TYR A 174 10.03 -1.45 0.13
CA TYR A 174 10.19 -2.23 1.35
C TYR A 174 8.94 -2.17 2.24
N VAL A 175 8.35 -0.99 2.42
CA VAL A 175 7.16 -0.77 3.25
C VAL A 175 5.93 -1.48 2.70
N ASP A 176 5.74 -1.50 1.38
CA ASP A 176 4.59 -2.15 0.72
C ASP A 176 4.57 -3.67 0.95
N ARG A 177 5.75 -4.30 0.99
CA ARG A 177 5.91 -5.76 1.19
C ARG A 177 5.62 -6.25 2.62
N GLN A 178 5.60 -5.36 3.61
CA GLN A 178 5.51 -5.73 5.04
C GLN A 178 4.15 -5.40 5.69
N SER A 179 3.12 -5.17 4.88
CA SER A 179 1.87 -4.48 5.26
C SER A 179 1.04 -5.11 6.40
N HIS A 180 1.37 -4.71 7.64
CA HIS A 180 0.43 -4.41 8.73
C HIS A 180 0.67 -3.03 9.39
N GLN A 181 1.76 -2.30 9.06
CA GLN A 181 2.10 -0.98 9.67
C GLN A 181 2.66 0.04 8.66
N ALA A 182 2.09 0.12 7.45
CA ALA A 182 2.62 0.93 6.34
C ALA A 182 2.77 2.44 6.64
N SER A 183 1.96 3.00 7.55
CA SER A 183 2.04 4.41 7.92
C SER A 183 3.33 4.76 8.69
N GLN A 184 3.77 3.91 9.62
CA GLN A 184 4.94 4.19 10.46
C GLN A 184 6.25 4.17 9.68
N GLY A 185 6.40 3.24 8.73
CA GLY A 185 7.59 3.13 7.89
C GLY A 185 7.82 4.37 7.02
N PHE A 186 6.76 4.97 6.48
CA PHE A 186 6.84 6.20 5.69
C PHE A 186 7.34 7.40 6.51
N TYR A 187 6.83 7.57 7.74
CA TYR A 187 7.28 8.65 8.61
C TYR A 187 8.75 8.47 9.03
N GLN A 188 9.17 7.24 9.33
CA GLN A 188 10.57 6.94 9.66
C GLN A 188 11.50 7.24 8.48
N ALA A 189 11.15 6.84 7.25
CA ALA A 189 11.93 7.15 6.05
C ALA A 189 12.10 8.66 5.85
N THR A 190 11.08 9.45 6.19
CA THR A 190 11.14 10.91 6.10
C THR A 190 12.10 11.52 7.12
N VAL A 191 12.09 11.04 8.36
CA VAL A 191 13.03 11.50 9.40
C VAL A 191 14.47 11.20 8.98
N TRP A 192 14.74 9.96 8.55
CA TRP A 192 16.07 9.56 8.11
C TRP A 192 16.55 10.32 6.87
N GLY A 193 15.67 10.53 5.88
CA GLY A 193 16.00 11.31 4.68
C GLY A 193 16.39 12.75 5.00
N ARG A 194 15.67 13.39 5.95
CA ARG A 194 15.99 14.76 6.39
C ARG A 194 17.29 14.84 7.20
N LEU A 195 17.56 13.86 8.07
CA LEU A 195 18.83 13.79 8.80
C LEU A 195 20.01 13.57 7.85
N PHE A 196 19.83 12.72 6.84
CA PHE A 196 20.82 12.52 5.78
C PHE A 196 21.11 13.83 5.04
N LEU A 197 20.08 14.58 4.61
CA LEU A 197 20.26 15.88 3.97
C LEU A 197 21.02 16.86 4.86
N PHE A 198 20.63 16.97 6.13
CA PHE A 198 21.31 17.83 7.10
C PHE A 198 22.79 17.49 7.22
N ALA A 199 23.11 16.21 7.44
CA ALA A 199 24.49 15.75 7.60
C ALA A 199 25.31 15.96 6.32
N ALA A 200 24.77 15.56 5.16
CA ALA A 200 25.48 15.64 3.89
C ALA A 200 25.78 17.09 3.47
N PHE A 201 24.80 17.98 3.56
CA PHE A 201 25.02 19.40 3.27
C PHE A 201 25.98 20.05 4.26
N SER A 202 25.90 19.71 5.54
CA SER A 202 26.84 20.21 6.55
C SER A 202 28.28 19.76 6.26
N ILE A 203 28.48 18.51 5.83
CA ILE A 203 29.80 17.99 5.44
C ILE A 203 30.34 18.71 4.20
N ILE A 204 29.52 18.93 3.17
CA ILE A 204 29.93 19.63 1.94
C ILE A 204 30.35 21.07 2.25
N VAL A 205 29.58 21.78 3.08
CA VAL A 205 29.92 23.15 3.52
C VAL A 205 31.17 23.14 4.39
N TRP A 206 31.32 22.17 5.30
CA TRP A 206 32.50 22.03 6.16
C TRP A 206 33.79 21.83 5.34
N ARG A 207 33.71 21.06 4.26
CA ARG A 207 34.80 20.89 3.29
C ARG A 207 35.07 22.11 2.41
N ARG A 208 34.27 23.19 2.56
CA ARG A 208 34.33 24.43 1.79
C ARG A 208 34.15 24.22 0.28
N GLU A 209 33.39 23.21 -0.10
CA GLU A 209 33.13 22.89 -1.51
C GLU A 209 31.97 23.71 -2.10
N VAL A 210 31.09 24.24 -1.25
CA VAL A 210 29.91 25.07 -1.60
C VAL A 210 29.77 26.21 -0.60
N GLU A 211 29.01 27.25 -0.95
CA GLU A 211 28.74 28.40 -0.09
C GLU A 211 27.99 28.03 1.20
N ARG A 212 28.23 28.81 2.26
CA ARG A 212 27.60 28.62 3.58
C ARG A 212 26.07 28.73 3.55
N THR A 213 25.51 29.37 2.53
CA THR A 213 24.06 29.46 2.30
C THR A 213 23.39 28.08 2.19
N LEU A 214 24.11 27.02 1.81
CA LEU A 214 23.59 25.66 1.82
C LEU A 214 23.27 25.13 3.24
N LEU A 215 23.77 25.77 4.30
CA LEU A 215 23.39 25.43 5.68
C LEU A 215 21.93 25.79 6.00
N ILE A 216 21.34 26.77 5.30
CA ILE A 216 19.94 27.16 5.49
C ILE A 216 19.01 25.96 5.23
N PRO A 217 19.01 25.33 4.03
CA PRO A 217 18.20 24.14 3.80
C PRO A 217 18.62 22.95 4.67
N ALA A 218 19.89 22.84 5.09
CA ALA A 218 20.32 21.81 6.03
C ALA A 218 19.60 21.94 7.39
N VAL A 219 19.62 23.14 7.98
CA VAL A 219 18.96 23.43 9.27
C VAL A 219 17.45 23.24 9.18
N ILE A 220 16.82 23.69 8.09
CA ILE A 220 15.39 23.47 7.85
C ILE A 220 15.06 21.96 7.87
N ASN A 221 15.90 21.13 7.25
CA ASN A 221 15.70 19.68 7.26
C ASN A 221 15.89 19.08 8.67
N LEU A 222 16.87 19.55 9.44
CA LEU A 222 17.03 19.12 10.84
C LEU A 222 15.81 19.46 11.70
N LEU A 223 15.28 20.69 11.60
CA LEU A 223 14.06 21.08 12.30
C LEU A 223 12.86 20.23 11.87
N GLY A 224 12.73 19.96 10.57
CA GLY A 224 11.70 19.06 10.05
C GLY A 224 11.82 17.63 10.59
N ALA A 225 13.04 17.10 10.70
CA ALA A 225 13.29 15.77 11.26
C ALA A 225 12.90 15.71 12.75
N LEU A 226 13.26 16.73 13.53
CA LEU A 226 12.94 16.82 14.95
C LEU A 226 11.43 16.90 15.19
N THR A 227 10.72 17.75 14.44
CA THR A 227 9.26 17.89 14.58
C THR A 227 8.53 16.58 14.25
N MET A 228 8.94 15.88 13.19
CA MET A 228 8.39 14.57 12.83
C MET A 228 8.72 13.49 13.88
N HIS A 229 9.95 13.46 14.39
CA HIS A 229 10.35 12.50 15.42
C HIS A 229 9.55 12.70 16.72
N LEU A 230 9.36 13.95 17.15
CA LEU A 230 8.52 14.28 18.31
C LEU A 230 7.05 13.89 18.10
N ALA A 231 6.52 14.05 16.88
CA ALA A 231 5.16 13.62 16.55
C ALA A 231 5.00 12.09 16.67
N LEU A 232 5.99 11.31 16.19
CA LEU A 232 6.00 9.86 16.33
C LEU A 232 6.03 9.40 17.80
N LEU A 233 6.86 10.05 18.63
CA LEU A 233 6.90 9.75 20.07
C LEU A 233 5.57 10.04 20.76
N ARG A 234 4.87 11.11 20.37
CA ARG A 234 3.53 11.44 20.89
C ARG A 234 2.48 10.41 20.47
N GLN A 235 2.58 9.89 19.24
CA GLN A 235 1.67 8.86 18.75
C GLN A 235 1.86 7.53 19.51
N GLN A 236 3.10 7.11 19.76
CA GLN A 236 3.40 5.89 20.52
C GLN A 236 2.90 5.96 21.96
N ARG A 237 2.98 7.14 22.61
CA ARG A 237 2.46 7.35 23.98
C ARG A 237 0.93 7.32 24.08
N ARG A 238 0.20 7.51 22.98
CA ARG A 238 -1.28 7.46 22.96
C ARG A 238 -1.83 6.05 22.74
N THR A 239 -0.98 5.12 22.30
CA THR A 239 -1.34 3.73 22.01
C THR A 239 -0.98 2.76 23.14
N ILE A 240 -0.40 3.28 24.24
CA ILE A 240 -0.10 2.58 25.50
C ILE A 240 -1.09 3.10 26.55
#